data_AF-A0A9E5YMH8-F1
#
_entry.id   AF-A0A9E5YMH8-F1
#
_cell.length_a   1.000
_cell.length_b   1.000
_cell.length_c   1.000
_cell.angle_alpha   90.00
_cell.angle_beta   90.00
_cell.angle_gamma   90.00
#
_symmetry.space_group_name_H-M   'P 1'
#
loop_
_entity.id
_entity.type
_entity.pdbx_description
1 polymer ?
#
loop_
_entity_poly.entity_id
_entity_poly.type
_entity_poly.pdbx_seq_one_letter_code
_entity_poly.pdbx_strand_id
1 'polypeptide(L)'
;MRLSDLYKYVVEAGIKNDPRPKKDVRKTLLKNKKRYSSLKGTRKALFDKEALLNPYSDTRVLYGDRDRDVRTIMVGVDIEGAELLVADRLNQMGNPIDLVISHHPEGRAYAELYDVMNLQTDQLKNLGISPDIAEDMMGERISEVERRLHGKNCTRNVDIAKLLNLPYMCIHTAADNMVSTYLQGLIDKKRPRSIGNLADLLEGIYEYREGAKSGIGPKILIGDRKKSAG
;
A
#
# COMPACT_ATOMS: atom_id res chain seq x y z
N MET A 1 0.29 -7.20 21.52
CA MET A 1 -0.57 -6.08 21.07
C MET A 1 -1.74 -6.69 20.31
N ARG A 2 -2.98 -6.20 20.43
CA ARG A 2 -4.08 -6.80 19.64
C ARG A 2 -3.90 -6.50 18.15
N LEU A 3 -4.31 -7.43 17.29
CA LEU A 3 -4.27 -7.25 15.83
C LEU A 3 -5.03 -5.97 15.40
N SER A 4 -6.17 -5.69 16.03
CA SER A 4 -6.94 -4.46 15.80
C SER A 4 -6.16 -3.18 16.13
N ASP A 5 -5.43 -3.16 17.23
CA ASP A 5 -4.61 -2.02 17.65
C ASP A 5 -3.46 -1.78 16.67
N LEU A 6 -2.78 -2.86 16.25
CA LEU A 6 -1.72 -2.79 15.25
C LEU A 6 -2.24 -2.22 13.92
N TYR A 7 -3.37 -2.73 13.43
CA TYR A 7 -3.97 -2.25 12.19
C TYR A 7 -4.39 -0.78 12.27
N LYS A 8 -5.02 -0.38 13.39
CA LYS A 8 -5.37 1.02 13.62
C LYS A 8 -4.14 1.91 13.59
N TYR A 9 -3.07 1.52 14.28
CA TYR A 9 -1.81 2.25 14.27
C TYR A 9 -1.23 2.40 12.86
N VAL A 10 -1.21 1.32 12.07
CA VAL A 10 -0.73 1.33 10.68
C VAL A 10 -1.51 2.33 9.82
N VAL A 11 -2.85 2.33 9.91
CA VAL A 11 -3.70 3.25 9.16
C VAL A 11 -3.47 4.70 9.61
N GLU A 12 -3.38 4.96 10.92
CA GLU A 12 -3.11 6.29 11.46
C GLU A 12 -1.73 6.81 11.03
N ALA A 13 -0.71 5.96 11.06
CA ALA A 13 0.62 6.28 10.57
C ALA A 13 0.59 6.61 9.07
N GLY A 14 -0.11 5.80 8.26
CA GLY A 14 -0.28 6.02 6.83
C GLY A 14 -0.94 7.37 6.53
N ILE A 15 -2.00 7.72 7.26
CA ILE A 15 -2.69 9.03 7.14
C ILE A 15 -1.79 10.18 7.56
N LYS A 16 -0.97 10.00 8.60
CA LYS A 16 -0.04 11.03 9.07
C LYS A 16 1.02 11.38 8.03
N ASN A 17 1.42 10.40 7.22
CA ASN A 17 2.44 10.53 6.17
C ASN A 17 1.84 10.56 4.76
N ASP A 18 0.53 10.77 4.63
CA ASP A 18 -0.12 10.87 3.32
C ASP A 18 0.43 12.11 2.58
N PRO A 19 0.91 11.97 1.32
CA PRO A 19 1.46 13.09 0.57
C PRO A 19 0.40 14.15 0.21
N ARG A 20 -0.89 13.77 0.26
CA ARG A 20 -1.99 14.69 -0.01
C ARG A 20 -2.25 15.60 1.19
N PRO A 21 -2.79 16.81 0.96
CA PRO A 21 -3.38 17.62 2.01
C PRO A 21 -4.40 16.84 2.86
N LYS A 22 -4.37 17.03 4.19
CA LYS A 22 -5.31 16.38 5.13
C LYS A 22 -6.79 16.56 4.76
N LYS A 23 -7.13 17.66 4.09
CA LYS A 23 -8.50 17.93 3.59
C LYS A 23 -8.94 16.90 2.54
N ASP A 24 -8.03 16.41 1.70
CA ASP A 24 -8.34 15.48 0.61
C ASP A 24 -8.53 14.07 1.16
N VAL A 25 -7.67 13.65 2.10
CA VAL A 25 -7.87 12.40 2.86
C VAL A 25 -9.22 12.38 3.57
N ARG A 26 -9.59 13.48 4.24
CA ARG A 26 -10.90 13.63 4.90
C ARG A 26 -12.05 13.58 3.88
N LYS A 27 -11.89 14.20 2.71
CA LYS A 27 -12.88 14.18 1.63
C LYS A 27 -13.14 12.75 1.15
N THR A 28 -12.11 11.92 1.02
CA THR A 28 -12.25 10.49 0.67
C THR A 28 -13.07 9.74 1.71
N LEU A 29 -12.74 9.88 3.00
CA LEU A 29 -13.50 9.23 4.08
C LEU A 29 -14.96 9.71 4.13
N LEU A 30 -15.22 11.00 3.92
CA LEU A 30 -16.58 11.55 3.87
C LEU A 30 -17.37 11.02 2.66
N LYS A 31 -16.73 10.91 1.49
CA LYS A 31 -17.33 10.30 0.29
C LYS A 31 -17.74 8.85 0.55
N ASN A 32 -16.87 8.07 1.20
CA ASN A 32 -17.15 6.69 1.56
C ASN A 32 -18.30 6.57 2.57
N LYS A 33 -18.35 7.43 3.59
CA LYS A 33 -19.47 7.51 4.54
C LYS A 33 -20.79 7.85 3.85
N LYS A 34 -20.79 8.84 2.95
CA LYS A 34 -21.97 9.22 2.16
C LYS A 34 -22.44 8.05 1.29
N ARG A 35 -21.51 7.37 0.59
CA ARG A 35 -21.79 6.19 -0.24
C ARG A 35 -22.43 5.09 0.61
N TYR A 36 -21.85 4.75 1.75
CA TYR A 36 -22.39 3.73 2.65
C TYR A 36 -23.80 4.06 3.15
N SER A 37 -24.04 5.30 3.57
CA SER A 37 -25.35 5.74 4.05
C SER A 37 -26.43 5.71 2.97
N SER A 38 -26.09 5.95 1.70
CA SER A 38 -27.05 5.89 0.59
C SER A 38 -27.36 4.47 0.10
N LEU A 39 -26.51 3.49 0.39
CA LEU A 39 -26.74 2.10 0.00
C LEU A 39 -27.87 1.48 0.83
N LYS A 40 -28.59 0.52 0.22
CA LYS A 40 -29.68 -0.25 0.84
C LYS A 40 -29.53 -1.74 0.47
N GLY A 41 -30.14 -2.61 1.29
CA GLY A 41 -30.20 -4.06 1.05
C GLY A 41 -28.82 -4.69 0.84
N THR A 42 -28.73 -5.61 -0.12
CA THR A 42 -27.52 -6.39 -0.44
C THR A 42 -26.31 -5.53 -0.70
N ARG A 43 -26.45 -4.40 -1.42
CA ARG A 43 -25.30 -3.52 -1.71
C ARG A 43 -24.68 -2.92 -0.46
N LYS A 44 -25.50 -2.61 0.56
CA LYS A 44 -25.00 -2.11 1.85
C LYS A 44 -24.30 -3.21 2.65
N ALA A 45 -24.77 -4.46 2.54
CA ALA A 45 -24.17 -5.62 3.20
C ALA A 45 -22.79 -5.99 2.61
N LEU A 46 -22.60 -5.80 1.29
CA LEU A 46 -21.35 -6.10 0.58
C LEU A 46 -20.28 -4.99 0.68
N PHE A 47 -20.65 -3.81 1.18
CA PHE A 47 -19.75 -2.67 1.30
C PHE A 47 -18.62 -2.96 2.29
N ASP A 48 -17.39 -2.62 1.91
CA ASP A 48 -16.23 -2.68 2.79
C ASP A 48 -16.32 -1.62 3.90
N LYS A 49 -16.71 -2.03 5.11
CA LYS A 49 -16.82 -1.12 6.25
C LYS A 49 -15.47 -0.53 6.68
N GLU A 50 -14.34 -1.16 6.33
CA GLU A 50 -13.01 -0.62 6.61
C GLU A 50 -12.79 0.71 5.89
N ALA A 51 -13.37 0.89 4.70
CA ALA A 51 -13.28 2.11 3.91
C ALA A 51 -13.89 3.36 4.58
N LEU A 52 -14.61 3.19 5.69
CA LEU A 52 -15.17 4.30 6.49
C LEU A 52 -14.13 4.98 7.39
N LEU A 53 -13.05 4.26 7.71
CA LEU A 53 -12.00 4.68 8.65
C LEU A 53 -10.60 4.62 8.00
N ASN A 54 -10.42 3.74 7.01
CA ASN A 54 -9.19 3.59 6.26
C ASN A 54 -9.37 4.12 4.82
N PRO A 55 -8.63 5.15 4.39
CA PRO A 55 -8.73 5.71 3.04
C PRO A 55 -8.01 4.87 1.98
N TYR A 56 -7.28 3.82 2.36
CA TYR A 56 -6.46 3.00 1.46
C TYR A 56 -7.14 1.64 1.25
N SER A 57 -7.63 1.33 0.05
CA SER A 57 -8.30 0.04 -0.22
C SER A 57 -7.34 -1.15 -0.20
N ASP A 58 -6.06 -0.89 -0.45
CA ASP A 58 -4.98 -1.86 -0.61
C ASP A 58 -4.29 -2.27 0.70
N THR A 59 -4.79 -1.83 1.85
CA THR A 59 -4.21 -2.09 3.18
C THR A 59 -5.30 -2.68 4.07
N ARG A 60 -5.23 -3.99 4.38
CA ARG A 60 -6.31 -4.70 5.08
C ARG A 60 -5.79 -5.81 5.98
N VAL A 61 -6.49 -6.06 7.09
CA VAL A 61 -6.50 -7.39 7.71
C VAL A 61 -7.36 -8.28 6.82
N LEU A 62 -6.75 -9.33 6.28
CA LEU A 62 -7.36 -10.25 5.31
C LEU A 62 -8.02 -11.44 6.00
N TYR A 63 -7.41 -11.90 7.10
CA TYR A 63 -7.91 -12.98 7.93
C TYR A 63 -7.32 -12.92 9.34
N GLY A 64 -8.06 -13.44 10.33
CA GLY A 64 -7.64 -13.52 11.72
C GLY A 64 -8.60 -12.82 12.68
N ASP A 65 -8.59 -13.27 13.93
CA ASP A 65 -9.33 -12.64 15.02
C ASP A 65 -8.70 -11.28 15.36
N ARG A 66 -9.53 -10.23 15.35
CA ARG A 66 -9.12 -8.85 15.61
C ARG A 66 -8.70 -8.62 17.06
N ASP A 67 -9.14 -9.49 17.98
CA ASP A 67 -8.77 -9.45 19.40
C ASP A 67 -7.55 -10.32 19.75
N ARG A 68 -7.01 -11.07 18.78
CA ARG A 68 -5.81 -11.90 18.98
C ARG A 68 -4.62 -11.04 19.42
N ASP A 69 -3.90 -11.52 20.44
CA ASP A 69 -2.62 -10.97 20.84
C ASP A 69 -1.53 -11.37 19.83
N VAL A 70 -0.87 -10.36 19.25
CA VAL A 70 0.24 -10.50 18.31
C VAL A 70 1.53 -10.13 19.03
N ARG A 71 2.49 -11.07 19.02
CA ARG A 71 3.82 -10.90 19.62
C ARG A 71 4.92 -11.10 18.58
N THR A 72 4.76 -12.09 17.70
CA THR A 72 5.72 -12.36 16.63
C THR A 72 5.05 -12.18 15.28
N ILE A 73 5.73 -11.46 14.38
CA ILE A 73 5.29 -11.23 13.01
C ILE A 73 6.30 -11.79 12.02
N MET A 74 5.80 -12.35 10.92
CA MET A 74 6.60 -12.59 9.72
C MET A 74 6.18 -11.56 8.67
N VAL A 75 7.13 -10.78 8.16
CA VAL A 75 6.87 -9.71 7.19
C VAL A 75 7.67 -9.95 5.92
N GLY A 76 7.07 -9.66 4.77
CA GLY A 76 7.66 -9.82 3.46
C GLY A 76 7.04 -8.87 2.44
N VAL A 77 7.73 -8.65 1.33
CA VAL A 77 7.16 -7.85 0.22
C VAL A 77 6.00 -8.61 -0.39
N ASP A 78 6.31 -9.81 -0.88
CA ASP A 78 5.36 -10.81 -1.35
C ASP A 78 5.22 -11.89 -0.28
N ILE A 79 4.00 -12.14 0.18
CA ILE A 79 3.68 -13.31 0.97
C ILE A 79 2.52 -14.02 0.29
N GLU A 80 2.84 -15.09 -0.41
CA GLU A 80 1.86 -15.91 -1.10
C GLU A 80 1.77 -17.28 -0.42
N GLY A 81 1.17 -18.26 -1.10
CA GLY A 81 0.99 -19.60 -0.55
C GLY A 81 2.29 -20.26 -0.04
N ALA A 82 3.43 -20.01 -0.69
CA ALA A 82 4.71 -20.61 -0.29
C ALA A 82 5.20 -20.04 1.05
N GLU A 83 5.17 -18.72 1.22
CA GLU A 83 5.58 -18.05 2.46
C GLU A 83 4.64 -18.41 3.61
N LEU A 84 3.33 -18.53 3.35
CA LEU A 84 2.37 -19.01 4.35
C LEU A 84 2.72 -20.42 4.85
N LEU A 85 3.14 -21.33 3.96
CA LEU A 85 3.61 -22.67 4.36
C LEU A 85 4.92 -22.61 5.14
N VAL A 86 5.81 -21.66 4.84
CA VAL A 86 7.02 -21.43 5.63
C VAL A 86 6.66 -20.97 7.05
N ALA A 87 5.72 -20.03 7.20
CA ALA A 87 5.23 -19.60 8.52
C ALA A 87 4.62 -20.76 9.31
N ASP A 88 3.80 -21.59 8.66
CA ASP A 88 3.25 -22.79 9.29
C ASP A 88 4.35 -23.77 9.74
N ARG A 89 5.36 -23.99 8.88
CA ARG A 89 6.48 -24.85 9.22
C ARG A 89 7.29 -24.32 10.41
N LEU A 90 7.53 -23.01 10.47
CA LEU A 90 8.20 -22.37 11.61
C LEU A 90 7.40 -22.57 12.90
N ASN A 91 6.07 -22.39 12.84
CA ASN A 91 5.17 -22.67 13.96
C ASN A 91 5.29 -24.12 14.44
N GLN A 92 5.27 -25.10 13.53
CA GLN A 92 5.44 -26.52 13.86
C GLN A 92 6.80 -26.84 14.49
N MET A 93 7.84 -26.08 14.12
CA MET A 93 9.21 -26.21 14.67
C MET A 93 9.38 -25.48 16.00
N GLY A 94 8.33 -24.91 16.58
CA GLY A 94 8.38 -24.18 17.85
C GLY A 94 8.87 -22.74 17.73
N ASN A 95 8.87 -22.16 16.53
CA ASN A 95 9.13 -20.74 16.28
C ASN A 95 7.80 -20.04 16.00
N PRO A 96 7.09 -19.55 17.03
CA PRO A 96 5.73 -19.07 16.89
C PRO A 96 5.66 -17.79 16.03
N ILE A 97 4.78 -17.78 15.04
CA ILE A 97 4.39 -16.64 14.19
C ILE A 97 2.89 -16.40 14.41
N ASP A 98 2.55 -15.27 15.04
CA ASP A 98 1.16 -14.93 15.37
C ASP A 98 0.44 -14.23 14.22
N LEU A 99 1.18 -13.59 13.33
CA LEU A 99 0.67 -12.80 12.23
C LEU A 99 1.67 -12.81 11.08
N VAL A 100 1.15 -12.95 9.87
CA VAL A 100 1.90 -12.76 8.64
C VAL A 100 1.48 -11.44 7.99
N ILE A 101 2.43 -10.67 7.47
CA ILE A 101 2.19 -9.36 6.85
C ILE A 101 2.87 -9.30 5.48
N SER A 102 2.09 -9.14 4.41
CA SER A 102 2.62 -8.76 3.10
C SER A 102 2.68 -7.24 2.94
N HIS A 103 3.62 -6.76 2.14
CA HIS A 103 3.52 -5.41 1.59
C HIS A 103 2.53 -5.38 0.43
N HIS A 104 2.71 -6.25 -0.56
CA HIS A 104 1.82 -6.29 -1.70
C HIS A 104 0.41 -6.74 -1.31
N PRO A 105 -0.64 -6.13 -1.88
CA PRO A 105 -2.02 -6.43 -1.51
C PRO A 105 -2.40 -7.85 -1.88
N GLU A 106 -3.22 -8.47 -1.04
CA GLU A 106 -3.80 -9.79 -1.27
C GLU A 106 -5.32 -9.74 -1.04
N GLY A 107 -6.04 -10.78 -1.46
CA GLY A 107 -7.48 -10.88 -1.17
C GLY A 107 -8.30 -9.71 -1.70
N ARG A 108 -9.16 -9.16 -0.84
CA ARG A 108 -9.99 -8.01 -1.17
C ARG A 108 -9.16 -6.76 -1.48
N ALA A 109 -8.06 -6.55 -0.75
CA ALA A 109 -7.19 -5.40 -0.95
C ALA A 109 -6.57 -5.41 -2.35
N TYR A 110 -6.23 -6.60 -2.85
CA TYR A 110 -5.78 -6.77 -4.23
C TYR A 110 -6.91 -6.61 -5.24
N ALA A 111 -8.07 -7.22 -4.99
CA ALA A 111 -9.23 -7.11 -5.88
C ALA A 111 -9.72 -5.65 -6.06
N GLU A 112 -9.55 -4.82 -5.03
CA GLU A 112 -9.92 -3.40 -5.01
C GLU A 112 -8.70 -2.46 -5.17
N LEU A 113 -7.56 -2.96 -5.66
CA LEU A 113 -6.33 -2.17 -5.83
C LEU A 113 -6.55 -0.94 -6.74
N TYR A 114 -7.39 -1.04 -7.76
CA TYR A 114 -7.69 0.07 -8.66
C TYR A 114 -8.31 1.29 -7.93
N ASP A 115 -9.01 1.08 -6.79
CA ASP A 115 -9.68 2.17 -6.07
C ASP A 115 -8.66 3.10 -5.40
N VAL A 116 -7.56 2.55 -4.82
CA VAL A 116 -6.51 3.36 -4.17
C VAL A 116 -5.77 4.24 -5.16
N MET A 117 -5.72 3.86 -6.44
CA MET A 117 -5.02 4.61 -7.48
C MET A 117 -5.61 6.01 -7.72
N ASN A 118 -6.87 6.27 -7.34
CA ASN A 118 -7.43 7.62 -7.36
C ASN A 118 -6.65 8.62 -6.48
N LEU A 119 -5.89 8.12 -5.49
CA LEU A 119 -4.95 8.91 -4.71
C LEU A 119 -3.89 9.59 -5.59
N GLN A 120 -3.42 8.90 -6.64
CA GLN A 120 -2.44 9.45 -7.59
C GLN A 120 -3.04 10.61 -8.38
N THR A 121 -4.32 10.52 -8.75
CA THR A 121 -5.05 11.63 -9.39
C THR A 121 -5.05 12.87 -8.50
N ASP A 122 -5.29 12.72 -7.20
CA ASP A 122 -5.24 13.82 -6.24
C ASP A 122 -3.80 14.38 -6.10
N GLN A 123 -2.78 13.52 -6.10
CA GLN A 123 -1.38 13.94 -6.03
C GLN A 123 -0.97 14.77 -7.26
N LEU A 124 -1.31 14.33 -8.47
CA LEU A 124 -1.04 15.07 -9.70
C LEU A 124 -1.66 16.47 -9.67
N LYS A 125 -2.91 16.57 -9.21
CA LYS A 125 -3.60 17.86 -9.02
C LYS A 125 -2.87 18.76 -8.03
N ASN A 126 -2.39 18.19 -6.92
CA ASN A 126 -1.62 18.91 -5.91
C ASN A 126 -0.23 19.36 -6.41
N LEU A 127 0.33 18.67 -7.39
CA LEU A 127 1.56 19.08 -8.10
C LEU A 127 1.31 20.13 -9.19
N GLY A 128 0.07 20.59 -9.37
CA GLY A 128 -0.30 21.65 -10.31
C GLY A 128 -0.73 21.16 -11.69
N ILE A 129 -0.88 19.85 -11.90
CA ILE A 129 -1.46 19.32 -13.13
C ILE A 129 -2.97 19.64 -13.17
N SER A 130 -3.46 20.07 -14.33
CA SER A 130 -4.90 20.36 -14.52
C SER A 130 -5.76 19.16 -14.12
N PRO A 131 -6.89 19.37 -13.41
CA PRO A 131 -7.77 18.28 -13.01
C PRO A 131 -8.19 17.36 -14.15
N ASP A 132 -8.52 17.92 -15.31
CA ASP A 132 -8.99 17.15 -16.47
C ASP A 132 -7.88 16.23 -17.03
N ILE A 133 -6.64 16.74 -17.08
CA ILE A 133 -5.47 15.97 -17.54
C ILE A 133 -5.14 14.86 -16.53
N ALA A 134 -5.14 15.17 -15.24
CA ALA A 134 -4.87 14.17 -14.21
C ALA A 134 -5.93 13.06 -14.18
N GLU A 135 -7.20 13.41 -14.38
CA GLU A 135 -8.31 12.45 -14.47
C GLU A 135 -8.24 11.59 -15.72
N ASP A 136 -7.92 12.16 -16.88
CA ASP A 136 -7.78 11.43 -18.14
C ASP A 136 -6.61 10.43 -18.08
N MET A 137 -5.42 10.89 -17.68
CA MET A 137 -4.21 10.06 -17.56
C MET A 137 -4.41 8.87 -16.60
N MET A 138 -5.02 9.12 -15.44
CA MET A 138 -5.24 8.07 -14.45
C MET A 138 -6.45 7.20 -14.78
N GLY A 139 -7.49 7.75 -15.41
CA GLY A 139 -8.72 7.04 -15.73
C GLY A 139 -8.49 5.82 -16.62
N GLU A 140 -7.68 5.97 -17.67
CA GLU A 140 -7.31 4.86 -18.55
C GLU A 140 -6.59 3.75 -17.78
N ARG A 141 -5.56 4.13 -16.99
CA ARG A 141 -4.75 3.18 -16.22
C ARG A 141 -5.54 2.47 -15.14
N ILE A 142 -6.41 3.18 -14.41
CA ILE A 142 -7.28 2.61 -13.38
C ILE A 142 -8.22 1.57 -14.00
N SER A 143 -8.84 1.90 -15.13
CA SER A 143 -9.77 1.01 -15.82
C SER A 143 -9.07 -0.23 -16.37
N GLU A 144 -7.83 -0.10 -16.86
CA GLU A 144 -7.00 -1.24 -17.27
C GLU A 144 -6.72 -2.19 -16.09
N VAL A 145 -6.31 -1.64 -14.95
CA VAL A 145 -6.01 -2.42 -13.74
C VAL A 145 -7.27 -3.12 -13.22
N GLU A 146 -8.41 -2.42 -13.15
CA GLU A 146 -9.69 -3.01 -12.74
C GLU A 146 -10.05 -4.23 -13.61
N ARG A 147 -10.02 -4.08 -14.94
CA ARG A 147 -10.32 -5.19 -15.87
C ARG A 147 -9.37 -6.36 -15.72
N ARG A 148 -8.07 -6.07 -15.53
CA ARG A 148 -7.03 -7.10 -15.36
C ARG A 148 -7.25 -7.92 -14.08
N LEU A 149 -7.75 -7.28 -13.01
CA LEU A 149 -7.95 -7.92 -11.71
C LEU A 149 -9.29 -8.64 -11.59
N HIS A 150 -10.32 -8.21 -12.33
CA HIS A 150 -11.67 -8.77 -12.24
C HIS A 150 -11.73 -10.30 -12.42
N GLY A 151 -10.88 -10.86 -13.29
CA GLY A 151 -10.81 -12.30 -13.55
C GLY A 151 -9.78 -13.07 -12.69
N LYS A 152 -9.08 -12.43 -11.76
CA LYS A 152 -8.03 -13.06 -10.95
C LYS A 152 -8.63 -13.76 -9.73
N ASN A 153 -8.03 -14.89 -9.35
CA ASN A 153 -8.34 -15.53 -8.07
C ASN A 153 -7.60 -14.80 -6.93
N CYS A 154 -8.13 -13.65 -6.54
CA CYS A 154 -7.49 -12.82 -5.50
C CYS A 154 -7.58 -13.44 -4.09
N THR A 155 -8.49 -14.39 -3.84
CA THR A 155 -8.68 -14.95 -2.50
C THR A 155 -7.79 -16.15 -2.20
N ARG A 156 -7.13 -16.74 -3.21
CA ARG A 156 -6.30 -17.95 -3.08
C ARG A 156 -5.40 -17.94 -1.85
N ASN A 157 -4.58 -16.90 -1.69
CA ASN A 157 -3.62 -16.82 -0.58
C ASN A 157 -4.33 -16.62 0.78
N VAL A 158 -5.42 -15.87 0.81
CA VAL A 158 -6.26 -15.70 2.01
C VAL A 158 -6.94 -17.02 2.40
N ASP A 159 -7.36 -17.82 1.44
CA ASP A 159 -7.99 -19.12 1.70
C ASP A 159 -6.98 -20.13 2.24
N ILE A 160 -5.73 -20.11 1.76
CA ILE A 160 -4.63 -20.88 2.36
C ILE A 160 -4.39 -20.43 3.81
N ALA A 161 -4.32 -19.13 4.07
CA ALA A 161 -4.14 -18.60 5.43
C ALA A 161 -5.26 -19.05 6.38
N LYS A 162 -6.51 -19.10 5.90
CA LYS A 162 -7.66 -19.64 6.66
C LYS A 162 -7.48 -21.13 7.01
N LEU A 163 -7.06 -21.94 6.05
CA LEU A 163 -6.85 -23.39 6.26
C LEU A 163 -5.76 -23.66 7.30
N LEU A 164 -4.71 -22.84 7.31
CA LEU A 164 -3.61 -22.93 8.26
C LEU A 164 -3.91 -22.22 9.60
N ASN A 165 -5.07 -21.55 9.72
CA ASN A 165 -5.41 -20.69 10.86
C ASN A 165 -4.31 -19.66 11.19
N LEU A 166 -3.69 -19.09 10.15
CA LEU A 166 -2.64 -18.08 10.23
C LEU A 166 -3.22 -16.69 9.98
N PRO A 167 -3.30 -15.81 10.99
CA PRO A 167 -3.71 -14.42 10.78
C PRO A 167 -2.87 -13.75 9.70
N TYR A 168 -3.55 -13.05 8.79
CA TYR A 168 -2.93 -12.51 7.60
C TYR A 168 -3.41 -11.09 7.31
N MET A 169 -2.47 -10.22 6.96
CA MET A 169 -2.65 -8.79 6.73
C MET A 169 -1.77 -8.32 5.58
N CYS A 170 -2.20 -7.29 4.87
CA CYS A 170 -1.37 -6.55 3.91
C CYS A 170 -1.29 -5.07 4.25
N ILE A 171 -0.12 -4.46 4.03
CA ILE A 171 0.15 -3.04 4.27
C ILE A 171 0.90 -2.44 3.07
N HIS A 172 0.14 -1.81 2.17
CA HIS A 172 0.68 -1.27 0.93
C HIS A 172 0.79 0.26 1.00
N THR A 173 -0.20 1.03 0.52
CA THR A 173 -0.12 2.51 0.48
C THR A 173 0.25 3.15 1.82
N ALA A 174 -0.21 2.59 2.95
CA ALA A 174 0.16 3.11 4.27
C ALA A 174 1.69 3.04 4.55
N ALA A 175 2.36 1.99 4.06
CA ALA A 175 3.82 1.87 4.10
C ALA A 175 4.50 2.76 3.06
N ASP A 176 3.99 2.81 1.82
CA ASP A 176 4.55 3.64 0.75
C ASP A 176 4.56 5.13 1.09
N ASN A 177 3.54 5.58 1.82
CA ASN A 177 3.45 6.95 2.33
C ASN A 177 4.65 7.32 3.23
N MET A 178 5.21 6.37 3.98
CA MET A 178 6.42 6.58 4.78
C MET A 178 7.62 6.89 3.90
N VAL A 179 7.79 6.08 2.84
CA VAL A 179 8.90 6.21 1.90
C VAL A 179 8.75 7.51 1.11
N SER A 180 7.55 7.82 0.61
CA SER A 180 7.26 9.06 -0.11
C SER A 180 7.57 10.28 0.74
N THR A 181 7.10 10.32 2.00
CA THR A 181 7.37 11.42 2.92
C THR A 181 8.85 11.56 3.24
N TYR A 182 9.54 10.45 3.50
CA TYR A 182 10.98 10.44 3.77
C TYR A 182 11.79 10.98 2.58
N LEU A 183 11.53 10.46 1.38
CA LEU A 183 12.24 10.86 0.17
C LEU A 183 11.95 12.32 -0.19
N GLN A 184 10.69 12.76 -0.11
CA GLN A 184 10.33 14.15 -0.37
C GLN A 184 11.09 15.09 0.58
N GLY A 185 11.07 14.81 1.89
CA GLY A 185 11.80 15.63 2.87
C GLY A 185 13.31 15.64 2.66
N LEU A 186 13.88 14.51 2.23
CA LEU A 186 15.31 14.40 1.90
C LEU A 186 15.65 15.24 0.66
N ILE A 187 14.86 15.14 -0.41
CA ILE A 187 15.06 15.86 -1.67
C ILE A 187 14.88 17.37 -1.45
N ASP A 188 13.84 17.81 -0.75
CA ASP A 188 13.59 19.23 -0.45
C ASP A 188 14.73 19.87 0.36
N LYS A 189 15.35 19.09 1.26
CA LYS A 189 16.49 19.51 2.05
C LYS A 189 17.78 19.56 1.24
N LYS A 190 18.02 18.58 0.37
CA LYS A 190 19.29 18.43 -0.37
C LYS A 190 19.32 19.19 -1.68
N ARG A 191 18.15 19.47 -2.27
CA ARG A 191 17.96 20.22 -3.52
C ARG A 191 18.95 19.81 -4.62
N PRO A 192 18.96 18.53 -5.03
CA PRO A 192 19.85 18.07 -6.09
C PRO A 192 19.59 18.88 -7.37
N ARG A 193 20.65 19.40 -8.00
CA ARG A 193 20.52 20.28 -9.18
C ARG A 193 20.39 19.51 -10.50
N SER A 194 20.83 18.25 -10.51
CA SER A 194 20.81 17.40 -11.69
C SER A 194 20.28 16.02 -11.38
N ILE A 195 19.79 15.32 -12.40
CA ILE A 195 19.35 13.92 -12.29
C ILE A 195 20.49 13.05 -11.75
N GLY A 196 21.75 13.33 -12.13
CA GLY A 196 22.92 12.66 -11.57
C GLY A 196 23.06 12.87 -10.07
N ASN A 197 22.90 14.10 -9.57
CA ASN A 197 22.96 14.36 -8.13
C ASN A 197 21.79 13.72 -7.36
N LEU A 198 20.62 13.61 -7.98
CA LEU A 198 19.49 12.88 -7.39
C LEU A 198 19.79 11.38 -7.32
N ALA A 199 20.35 10.78 -8.37
CA ALA A 199 20.75 9.39 -8.37
C ALA A 199 21.80 9.11 -7.28
N ASP A 200 22.84 9.95 -7.19
CA ASP A 200 23.89 9.82 -6.17
C ASP A 200 23.33 9.99 -4.75
N LEU A 201 22.34 10.88 -4.58
CA LEU A 201 21.63 11.06 -3.31
C LEU A 201 20.87 9.79 -2.91
N LEU A 202 20.16 9.16 -3.86
CA LEU A 202 19.45 7.91 -3.61
C LEU A 202 20.41 6.76 -3.30
N GLU A 203 21.49 6.59 -4.07
CA GLU A 203 22.54 5.58 -3.80
C GLU A 203 23.23 5.76 -2.44
N GLY A 204 23.18 6.97 -1.89
CA GLY A 204 23.63 7.27 -0.53
C GLY A 204 22.77 6.59 0.56
N ILE A 205 21.51 6.28 0.28
CA ILE A 205 20.59 5.61 1.20
C ILE A 205 20.91 4.11 1.24
N TYR A 206 20.88 3.51 2.44
CA TYR A 206 21.27 2.11 2.65
C TYR A 206 20.46 1.15 1.76
N GLU A 207 19.14 1.29 1.75
CA GLU A 207 18.20 0.44 1.01
C GLU A 207 18.49 0.44 -0.50
N TYR A 208 18.73 1.61 -1.08
CA TYR A 208 19.07 1.75 -2.50
C TYR A 208 20.45 1.22 -2.82
N ARG A 209 21.41 1.35 -1.89
CA ARG A 209 22.77 0.81 -2.04
C ARG A 209 22.78 -0.71 -2.02
N GLU A 210 22.05 -1.31 -1.10
CA GLU A 210 21.89 -2.77 -1.08
C GLU A 210 21.16 -3.25 -2.34
N GLY A 211 20.11 -2.53 -2.77
CA GLY A 211 19.46 -2.80 -4.04
C GLY A 211 20.42 -2.73 -5.24
N ALA A 212 21.30 -1.74 -5.27
CA ALA A 212 22.32 -1.61 -6.32
C ALA A 212 23.30 -2.79 -6.35
N LYS A 213 23.73 -3.30 -5.19
CA LYS A 213 24.57 -4.52 -5.10
C LYS A 213 23.86 -5.75 -5.67
N SER A 214 22.54 -5.81 -5.53
CA SER A 214 21.69 -6.86 -6.10
C SER A 214 21.24 -6.59 -7.54
N GLY A 215 21.76 -5.55 -8.20
CA GLY A 215 21.45 -5.22 -9.60
C GLY A 215 20.14 -4.47 -9.81
N ILE A 216 19.48 -4.02 -8.74
CA ILE A 216 18.19 -3.30 -8.75
C ILE A 216 18.32 -1.86 -8.24
N GLY A 217 19.46 -1.23 -8.50
CA GLY A 217 19.73 0.15 -8.10
C GLY A 217 18.98 1.19 -8.94
N PRO A 218 19.03 2.49 -8.54
CA PRO A 218 18.48 3.59 -9.32
C PRO A 218 18.98 3.59 -10.77
N LYS A 219 18.07 3.76 -11.73
CA LYS A 219 18.39 3.83 -13.16
C LYS A 219 17.68 4.98 -13.83
N ILE A 220 18.44 5.75 -14.63
CA ILE A 220 17.90 6.82 -15.46
C ILE A 220 17.39 6.20 -16.76
N LEU A 221 16.07 6.20 -16.96
CA LEU A 221 15.43 5.68 -18.17
C LEU A 221 15.20 6.75 -19.24
N ILE A 222 14.90 7.98 -18.82
CA ILE A 222 14.65 9.12 -19.70
C ILE A 222 15.56 10.27 -19.27
N GLY A 223 16.27 10.88 -20.23
CA GLY A 223 17.24 11.93 -19.97
C GLY A 223 18.65 11.41 -19.67
N ASP A 224 19.48 12.26 -19.08
CA ASP A 224 20.87 11.95 -18.73
C ASP A 224 21.28 12.62 -17.41
N ARG A 225 22.42 12.20 -16.84
CA ARG A 225 22.92 12.67 -15.53
C ARG A 225 23.14 14.19 -15.46
N LYS A 226 23.31 14.89 -16.60
CA LYS A 226 23.57 16.34 -16.65
C LYS A 226 22.28 17.16 -16.70
N LYS A 227 21.12 16.56 -16.98
CA LYS A 227 19.83 17.27 -17.03
C LYS A 227 19.41 17.77 -15.66
N SER A 228 18.64 18.86 -15.63
CA SER A 228 18.04 19.42 -14.41
C SER A 228 17.14 18.38 -13.72
N ALA A 229 17.13 18.38 -12.38
CA ALA A 229 16.23 17.54 -11.58
C ALA A 229 14.88 18.23 -11.24
N GLY A 230 14.64 19.43 -11.79
CA GLY A 230 13.50 20.28 -11.43
C GLY A 230 13.94 21.58 -10.81
#